data_AF-A0A059ABB7-F1
#
_entry.id   AF-A0A059ABB7-F1
#
_cell.length_a   1.000
_cell.length_b   1.000
_cell.length_c   1.000
_cell.angle_alpha   90.00
_cell.angle_beta   90.00
_cell.angle_gamma   90.00
#
_symmetry.space_group_name_H-M   'P 1'
#
loop_
_entity.id
_entity.type
_entity.pdbx_description
1 polymer ?
#
loop_
_entity_poly.entity_id
_entity_poly.type
_entity_poly.pdbx_seq_one_letter_code
_entity_poly.pdbx_strand_id
1 'polypeptide(L)'
;MATKDEQVARSCTSFVALAAFVWRVRSMALKMKLHQQLKLHLIVNFRSRLTTPLPEGYFGNAVVSPCCLCTMGELIEEPISASVTRIKKAIESVTDNYVQSRIDYYDINPSERLPGSAFSISSWTRLEYGSTNFGWGESRFGAGEPPRESCLFMKNGREKGIAVVLGLPLPAMNTFEKLVCDLNVV
;
A
#
# COMPACT_ATOMS: atom_id res chain seq x y z
N MET A 1 -19.29 -3.89 -25.44
CA MET A 1 -17.90 -3.73 -24.97
C MET A 1 -17.97 -3.12 -23.59
N ALA A 2 -17.31 -3.72 -22.58
CA ALA A 2 -17.32 -3.16 -21.23
C ALA A 2 -16.55 -1.83 -21.23
N THR A 3 -17.01 -0.85 -20.46
CA THR A 3 -16.29 0.43 -20.32
C THR A 3 -14.96 0.21 -19.60
N LYS A 4 -14.00 1.13 -19.75
CA LYS A 4 -12.70 1.06 -19.08
C LYS A 4 -12.87 0.93 -17.55
N ASP A 5 -13.89 1.55 -16.98
CA ASP A 5 -14.24 1.47 -15.56
C ASP A 5 -14.83 0.10 -15.17
N GLU A 6 -15.67 -0.52 -16.00
CA GLU A 6 -16.19 -1.88 -15.75
C GLU A 6 -15.10 -2.95 -15.76
N GLN A 7 -14.05 -2.76 -16.57
CA GLN A 7 -12.92 -3.69 -16.66
C GLN A 7 -11.94 -3.53 -15.48
N VAL A 8 -11.81 -2.31 -14.96
CA VAL A 8 -11.09 -2.03 -13.70
C VAL A 8 -11.84 -2.63 -12.51
N ALA A 9 -13.17 -2.48 -12.46
CA ALA A 9 -14.00 -3.05 -11.39
C ALA A 9 -13.93 -4.58 -11.32
N ARG A 10 -13.92 -5.28 -12.47
CA ARG A 10 -13.83 -6.75 -12.54
C ARG A 10 -12.50 -7.36 -12.10
N SER A 11 -11.47 -6.55 -11.87
CA SER A 11 -10.11 -7.02 -11.54
C SER A 11 -9.45 -6.26 -10.38
N CYS A 12 -10.24 -5.47 -9.64
CA CYS A 12 -9.76 -4.71 -8.49
C CYS A 12 -9.81 -5.57 -7.23
N THR A 13 -8.65 -5.77 -6.59
CA THR A 13 -8.61 -6.44 -5.28
C THR A 13 -8.97 -5.44 -4.18
N SER A 14 -9.49 -5.92 -3.05
CA SER A 14 -9.78 -5.07 -1.88
C SER A 14 -8.55 -4.27 -1.43
N PHE A 15 -7.34 -4.83 -1.59
CA PHE A 15 -6.10 -4.10 -1.32
C PHE A 15 -5.96 -2.87 -2.21
N VAL A 16 -6.14 -3.01 -3.53
CA VAL A 16 -5.96 -1.90 -4.48
C VAL A 16 -7.03 -0.83 -4.26
N ALA A 17 -8.28 -1.22 -4.05
CA ALA A 17 -9.37 -0.29 -3.73
C ALA A 17 -9.08 0.50 -2.45
N LEU A 18 -8.73 -0.20 -1.36
CA LEU A 18 -8.45 0.43 -0.08
C LEU A 18 -7.19 1.30 -0.12
N ALA A 19 -6.14 0.88 -0.83
CA ALA A 19 -4.93 1.67 -1.00
C ALA A 19 -5.20 2.98 -1.77
N ALA A 20 -6.01 2.92 -2.84
CA ALA A 20 -6.43 4.11 -3.58
C ALA A 20 -7.22 5.09 -2.69
N PHE A 21 -8.18 4.55 -1.93
CA PHE A 21 -8.99 5.31 -0.99
C PHE A 21 -8.15 6.00 0.08
N VAL A 22 -7.31 5.24 0.79
CA VAL A 22 -6.45 5.75 1.87
C VAL A 22 -5.45 6.77 1.32
N TRP A 23 -4.87 6.54 0.14
CA TRP A 23 -3.94 7.51 -0.45
C TRP A 23 -4.62 8.85 -0.74
N ARG A 24 -5.82 8.84 -1.34
CA ARG A 24 -6.62 10.04 -1.60
C ARG A 24 -6.98 10.76 -0.30
N VAL A 25 -7.63 10.07 0.62
CA VAL A 25 -8.15 10.66 1.87
C VAL A 25 -7.01 11.20 2.74
N ARG A 26 -5.89 10.47 2.85
CA ARG A 26 -4.69 10.95 3.57
C ARG A 26 -4.14 12.25 2.96
N SER A 27 -4.07 12.32 1.64
CA SER A 27 -3.48 13.47 0.94
C SER A 27 -4.38 14.71 1.08
N MET A 28 -5.70 14.52 1.06
CA MET A 28 -6.70 15.55 1.38
C MET A 28 -6.57 16.04 2.83
N ALA A 29 -6.49 15.12 3.79
CA ALA A 29 -6.35 15.45 5.20
C ALA A 29 -5.07 16.25 5.52
N LEU A 30 -3.99 16.02 4.77
CA LEU A 30 -2.74 16.75 4.85
C LEU A 30 -2.75 18.10 4.12
N LYS A 31 -3.86 18.47 3.45
CA LYS A 31 -4.03 19.74 2.73
C LYS A 31 -2.89 20.03 1.75
N MET A 32 -2.47 19.00 1.02
CA MET A 32 -1.40 19.12 0.02
C MET A 32 -1.83 20.06 -1.11
N LYS A 33 -0.87 20.79 -1.69
CA LYS A 33 -1.16 21.75 -2.78
C LYS A 33 -1.51 20.99 -4.06
N LEU A 34 -2.46 21.48 -4.86
CA LEU A 34 -2.93 20.80 -6.08
C LEU A 34 -1.81 20.41 -7.05
N HIS A 35 -0.80 21.27 -7.23
CA HIS A 35 0.35 21.02 -8.12
C HIS A 35 1.46 20.16 -7.47
N GLN A 36 1.35 19.82 -6.19
CA GLN A 36 2.36 19.04 -5.49
C GLN A 36 2.38 17.61 -6.04
N GLN A 37 3.56 17.13 -6.43
CA GLN A 37 3.74 15.73 -6.82
C GLN A 37 3.68 14.83 -5.58
N LEU A 38 2.89 13.77 -5.69
CA LEU A 38 2.67 12.76 -4.67
C LEU A 38 3.30 11.46 -5.14
N LYS A 39 4.03 10.83 -4.22
CA LYS A 39 4.65 9.52 -4.43
C LYS A 39 4.10 8.54 -3.42
N LEU A 40 3.50 7.45 -3.92
CA LEU A 40 3.06 6.32 -3.12
C LEU A 40 3.94 5.11 -3.42
N HIS A 41 4.60 4.59 -2.40
CA HIS A 41 5.31 3.32 -2.44
C HIS A 41 4.41 2.16 -2.00
N LEU A 42 4.52 1.02 -2.69
CA LEU A 42 3.77 -0.19 -2.37
C LEU A 42 4.76 -1.31 -2.06
N ILE A 43 4.60 -2.00 -0.93
CA ILE A 43 5.48 -3.12 -0.59
C ILE A 43 4.99 -4.39 -1.28
N VAL A 44 5.77 -4.91 -2.22
CA VAL A 44 5.41 -6.09 -3.03
C VAL A 44 6.33 -7.26 -2.74
N ASN A 45 5.76 -8.37 -2.29
CA ASN A 45 6.45 -9.65 -2.16
C ASN A 45 6.68 -10.26 -3.56
N PHE A 46 7.94 -10.49 -3.91
CA PHE A 46 8.32 -11.04 -5.22
C PHE A 46 8.71 -12.52 -5.19
N ARG A 47 8.63 -13.22 -4.04
CA ARG A 47 9.05 -14.63 -3.90
C ARG A 47 8.52 -15.54 -5.01
N SER A 48 7.25 -15.39 -5.37
CA SER A 48 6.57 -16.20 -6.40
C SER A 48 6.56 -15.56 -7.80
N ARG A 49 7.29 -14.46 -8.00
CA ARG A 49 7.26 -13.66 -9.24
C ARG A 49 8.53 -13.77 -10.09
N LEU A 50 9.55 -14.42 -9.55
CA LEU A 50 10.77 -14.76 -10.29
C LEU A 50 10.49 -15.90 -11.27
N THR A 51 11.25 -15.98 -12.36
CA THR A 51 11.13 -17.11 -13.32
C THR A 51 11.38 -18.44 -12.61
N THR A 52 12.35 -18.46 -11.69
CA THR A 52 12.53 -19.51 -10.70
C THR A 52 12.11 -18.97 -9.33
N PRO A 53 10.91 -19.32 -8.82
CA PRO A 53 10.45 -18.85 -7.52
C PRO A 53 11.43 -19.15 -6.40
N LEU A 54 11.49 -18.27 -5.40
CA LEU A 54 12.27 -18.54 -4.19
C LEU A 54 11.71 -19.77 -3.47
N PRO A 55 12.59 -20.59 -2.85
CA PRO A 55 12.16 -21.81 -2.18
C PRO A 55 11.20 -21.51 -1.03
N GLU A 56 10.31 -22.46 -0.77
CA GLU A 56 9.50 -22.44 0.44
C GLU A 56 10.41 -22.37 1.68
N GLY A 57 10.06 -21.51 2.63
CA GLY A 57 10.90 -21.27 3.81
C GLY A 57 12.11 -20.35 3.58
N TYR A 58 12.24 -19.69 2.42
CA TYR A 58 13.31 -18.70 2.18
C TYR A 58 13.41 -17.68 3.32
N PHE A 59 14.53 -17.71 4.03
CA PHE A 59 14.82 -16.86 5.18
C PHE A 59 15.64 -15.63 4.77
N GLY A 60 14.93 -14.58 4.37
CA GLY A 60 15.53 -13.31 3.95
C GLY A 60 14.49 -12.29 3.49
N ASN A 61 14.95 -11.08 3.14
CA ASN A 61 14.11 -10.03 2.56
C ASN A 61 13.87 -10.31 1.08
N ALA A 62 12.61 -10.45 0.68
CA ALA A 62 12.20 -10.63 -0.71
C ALA A 62 11.00 -9.74 -1.05
N VAL A 63 11.20 -8.44 -0.86
CA VAL A 63 10.24 -7.38 -1.18
C VAL A 63 10.90 -6.31 -2.03
N VAL A 64 10.14 -5.73 -2.96
CA VAL A 64 10.50 -4.51 -3.68
C VAL A 64 9.42 -3.46 -3.47
N SER A 65 9.77 -2.20 -3.74
CA SER A 65 8.91 -1.04 -3.50
C SER A 65 8.68 -0.24 -4.79
N PRO A 66 7.83 -0.73 -5.72
CA PRO A 66 7.38 0.07 -6.84
C PRO A 66 6.64 1.33 -6.34
N CYS A 67 6.67 2.39 -7.13
CA CYS A 67 5.99 3.63 -6.80
C CYS A 67 4.97 4.06 -7.86
N CYS A 68 3.90 4.68 -7.40
CA CYS A 68 2.98 5.46 -8.20
C CYS A 68 3.27 6.95 -8.03
N LEU A 69 3.09 7.71 -9.10
CA LEU A 69 3.20 9.17 -9.10
C LEU A 69 1.91 9.77 -9.66
N CYS A 70 1.46 10.85 -9.04
CA CYS A 70 0.43 11.76 -9.56
C CYS A 70 0.57 13.11 -8.85
N THR A 71 -0.15 14.13 -9.31
CA THR A 71 -0.34 15.36 -8.55
C THR A 71 -1.48 15.23 -7.57
N MET A 72 -1.55 16.14 -6.59
CA MET A 72 -2.71 16.20 -5.69
C MET A 72 -4.01 16.54 -6.44
N GLY A 73 -3.95 17.41 -7.46
CA GLY A 73 -5.08 17.72 -8.34
C GLY A 73 -5.60 16.48 -9.06
N GLU A 74 -4.72 15.75 -9.75
CA GLU A 74 -5.07 14.46 -10.38
C GLU A 74 -5.68 13.48 -9.37
N LEU A 75 -5.11 13.42 -8.15
CA LEU A 75 -5.57 12.48 -7.13
C LEU A 75 -7.02 12.73 -6.69
N ILE A 76 -7.51 13.98 -6.71
CA ILE A 76 -8.88 14.33 -6.25
C ILE A 76 -9.86 14.62 -7.38
N GLU A 77 -9.40 15.10 -8.53
CA GLU A 77 -10.27 15.47 -9.67
C GLU A 77 -10.62 14.27 -10.55
N GLU A 78 -9.71 13.30 -10.66
CA GLU A 78 -9.98 12.07 -11.41
C GLU A 78 -10.91 11.12 -10.63
N PRO A 79 -11.65 10.21 -11.29
CA PRO A 79 -12.35 9.15 -10.59
C PRO A 79 -11.36 8.25 -9.83
N ILE A 80 -11.78 7.71 -8.68
CA ILE A 80 -10.91 6.81 -7.87
C ILE A 80 -10.41 5.59 -8.66
N SER A 81 -11.12 5.19 -9.72
CA SER A 81 -10.71 4.13 -10.66
C SER A 81 -9.35 4.43 -11.33
N ALA A 82 -8.99 5.70 -11.50
CA ALA A 82 -7.70 6.09 -12.02
C ALA A 82 -6.56 5.80 -11.02
N SER A 83 -6.76 6.12 -9.74
CA SER A 83 -5.83 5.74 -8.65
C SER A 83 -5.71 4.23 -8.48
N VAL A 84 -6.83 3.52 -8.55
CA VAL A 84 -6.86 2.04 -8.58
C VAL A 84 -6.01 1.51 -9.74
N THR A 85 -6.16 2.09 -10.94
CA THR A 85 -5.39 1.69 -12.12
C THR A 85 -3.89 1.96 -11.94
N ARG A 86 -3.50 3.12 -11.39
CA ARG A 86 -2.09 3.45 -11.11
C ARG A 86 -1.46 2.43 -10.16
N ILE A 87 -2.12 2.17 -9.03
CA ILE A 87 -1.67 1.22 -8.00
C ILE A 87 -1.58 -0.19 -8.58
N LYS A 88 -2.60 -0.64 -9.30
CA LYS A 88 -2.61 -1.95 -9.95
C LYS A 88 -1.43 -2.12 -10.90
N LYS A 89 -1.22 -1.15 -11.81
CA LYS A 89 -0.09 -1.18 -12.75
C LYS A 89 1.26 -1.22 -12.06
N ALA A 90 1.45 -0.45 -10.99
CA ALA A 90 2.69 -0.46 -10.21
C ALA A 90 2.95 -1.80 -9.50
N ILE A 91 1.89 -2.49 -9.04
CA ILE A 91 2.02 -3.84 -8.50
C ILE A 91 2.35 -4.83 -9.61
N GLU A 92 1.65 -4.76 -10.75
CA GLU A 92 1.83 -5.68 -11.89
C GLU A 92 3.17 -5.49 -12.59
N SER A 93 3.78 -4.31 -12.52
CA SER A 93 5.11 -4.06 -13.11
C SER A 93 6.23 -4.82 -12.40
N VAL A 94 5.99 -5.34 -11.19
CA VAL A 94 6.98 -6.17 -10.48
C VAL A 94 6.99 -7.57 -11.09
N THR A 95 7.85 -7.73 -12.11
CA THR A 95 8.20 -8.97 -12.79
C THR A 95 9.61 -9.42 -12.38
N ASP A 96 10.05 -10.61 -12.80
CA ASP A 96 11.43 -11.07 -12.59
C ASP A 96 12.46 -10.06 -13.11
N ASN A 97 12.33 -9.62 -14.36
CA ASN A 97 13.21 -8.61 -14.96
C ASN A 97 13.24 -7.30 -14.16
N TYR A 98 12.10 -6.88 -13.62
CA TYR A 98 12.05 -5.70 -12.74
C TYR A 98 12.86 -5.93 -11.45
N VAL A 99 12.74 -7.11 -10.84
CA VAL A 99 13.48 -7.45 -9.61
C VAL A 99 14.98 -7.50 -9.88
N GLN A 100 15.43 -8.18 -10.94
CA GLN A 100 16.85 -8.22 -11.33
C GLN A 100 17.40 -6.81 -11.56
N SER A 101 16.68 -5.99 -12.34
CA SER A 101 17.07 -4.60 -12.59
C SER A 101 17.16 -3.76 -11.31
N ARG A 102 16.28 -3.98 -10.32
CA ARG A 102 16.36 -3.29 -9.02
C ARG A 102 17.54 -3.77 -8.19
N ILE A 103 17.90 -5.04 -8.25
CA ILE A 103 19.11 -5.58 -7.60
C ILE A 103 20.34 -4.88 -8.18
N ASP A 104 20.48 -4.88 -9.51
CA ASP A 104 21.60 -4.22 -10.21
C ASP A 104 21.68 -2.73 -9.84
N TYR A 105 20.53 -2.04 -9.81
CA TYR A 105 20.46 -0.64 -9.42
C TYR A 105 20.97 -0.39 -7.99
N TYR A 106 20.64 -1.27 -7.05
CA TYR A 106 21.02 -1.16 -5.64
C TYR A 106 22.45 -1.59 -5.33
N ASP A 107 23.08 -2.36 -6.22
CA ASP A 107 24.50 -2.65 -6.15
C ASP A 107 25.33 -1.44 -6.56
N ILE A 108 24.85 -0.67 -7.54
CA ILE A 108 25.50 0.58 -7.99
C ILE A 108 25.13 1.76 -7.07
N ASN A 109 23.92 1.79 -6.51
CA ASN A 109 23.41 2.89 -5.68
C ASN A 109 22.98 2.40 -4.28
N PRO A 110 23.91 2.02 -3.40
CA PRO A 110 23.57 1.45 -2.09
C PRO A 110 22.76 2.39 -1.18
N SER A 111 22.93 3.72 -1.32
CA SER A 111 22.19 4.73 -0.55
C SER A 111 20.70 4.78 -0.88
N GLU A 112 20.28 4.28 -2.05
CA GLU A 112 18.89 4.31 -2.50
C GLU A 112 18.08 3.05 -2.16
N ARG A 113 18.68 2.13 -1.41
CA ARG A 113 18.01 0.90 -0.94
C ARG A 113 16.80 1.19 -0.07
N LEU A 114 16.83 2.30 0.66
CA LEU A 114 15.72 2.74 1.49
C LEU A 114 14.81 3.69 0.71
N PRO A 115 13.48 3.47 0.70
CA PRO A 115 12.56 4.51 0.24
C PRO A 115 12.80 5.76 1.09
N GLY A 116 12.93 6.92 0.44
CA GLY A 116 13.00 8.21 1.15
C GLY A 116 11.72 8.51 1.94
N SER A 117 11.51 9.77 2.33
CA SER A 117 10.35 10.24 3.12
C SER A 117 8.99 10.19 2.39
N ALA A 118 8.85 9.37 1.35
CA ALA A 118 7.63 9.20 0.60
C ALA A 118 6.65 8.25 1.30
N PHE A 119 5.36 8.50 1.13
CA PHE A 119 4.32 7.70 1.76
C PHE A 119 4.31 6.27 1.22
N SER A 120 4.19 5.29 2.10
CA SER A 120 4.17 3.87 1.77
C SER A 120 2.97 3.14 2.36
N ILE A 121 2.44 2.16 1.62
CA ILE A 121 1.39 1.25 2.09
C ILE A 121 1.92 -0.18 2.05
N SER A 122 1.77 -0.89 3.17
CA SER A 122 2.14 -2.31 3.29
C SER A 122 0.96 -3.15 3.78
N SER A 123 0.73 -4.30 3.14
CA SER A 123 -0.33 -5.23 3.52
C SER A 123 0.23 -6.38 4.34
N TRP A 124 -0.22 -6.46 5.59
CA TRP A 124 0.08 -7.52 6.53
C TRP A 124 -1.08 -8.52 6.66
N THR A 125 -2.14 -8.35 5.87
CA THR A 125 -3.32 -9.24 5.88
C THR A 125 -3.03 -10.71 5.56
N ARG A 126 -1.91 -10.99 4.87
CA ARG A 126 -1.44 -12.34 4.54
C ARG A 126 -0.27 -12.82 5.39
N LEU A 127 0.22 -11.99 6.30
CA LEU A 127 1.14 -12.45 7.33
C LEU A 127 0.33 -13.27 8.33
N GLU A 128 0.93 -14.32 8.88
CA GLU A 128 0.35 -15.17 9.91
C GLU A 128 0.34 -14.47 11.29
N TYR A 129 -0.08 -13.21 11.29
CA TYR A 129 -0.21 -12.41 12.50
C TYR A 129 -1.46 -12.89 13.25
N GLY A 130 -1.29 -13.33 14.51
CA GLY A 130 -2.40 -13.78 15.36
C GLY A 130 -2.57 -15.31 15.47
N SER A 131 -1.90 -16.12 14.64
CA SER A 131 -1.98 -17.59 14.72
C SER A 131 -1.02 -18.21 15.74
N THR A 132 -0.09 -17.42 16.29
CA THR A 132 0.86 -17.91 17.28
C THR A 132 0.18 -18.07 18.63
N ASN A 133 0.21 -19.30 19.15
CA ASN A 133 -0.25 -19.65 20.49
C ASN A 133 0.92 -20.27 21.26
N PHE A 134 1.43 -19.55 22.25
CA PHE A 134 2.52 -20.01 23.12
C PHE A 134 2.05 -20.87 24.30
N GLY A 135 0.75 -21.20 24.37
CA GLY A 135 0.14 -21.98 25.45
C GLY A 135 -0.97 -21.24 26.20
N TRP A 136 -1.16 -19.93 25.96
CA TRP A 136 -2.15 -19.09 26.64
C TRP A 136 -3.28 -18.58 25.73
N GLY A 137 -3.42 -19.18 24.54
CA GLY A 137 -4.40 -18.79 23.54
C GLY A 137 -3.81 -17.96 22.40
N GLU A 138 -4.65 -17.65 21.43
CA GLU A 138 -4.26 -16.89 20.24
C GLU A 138 -3.92 -15.44 20.58
N SER A 139 -2.96 -14.89 19.87
CA SER A 139 -2.60 -13.48 20.00
C SER A 139 -3.76 -12.57 19.62
N ARG A 140 -3.99 -11.54 20.45
CA ARG A 140 -4.91 -10.44 20.14
C ARG A 140 -4.16 -9.41 19.32
N PHE A 141 -4.84 -8.89 18.29
CA PHE A 141 -4.35 -7.87 17.36
C PHE A 141 -3.39 -6.85 17.99
N GLY A 142 -2.28 -6.55 17.32
CA GLY A 142 -1.37 -5.50 17.74
C GLY A 142 -0.38 -5.12 16.64
N ALA A 143 -0.12 -3.84 16.48
CA ALA A 143 1.06 -3.35 15.79
C ALA A 143 1.74 -2.32 16.71
N GLY A 144 3.06 -2.22 16.60
CA GLY A 144 3.76 -1.05 17.12
C GLY A 144 3.33 0.21 16.37
N GLU A 145 3.82 1.37 16.82
CA GLU A 145 3.58 2.63 16.11
C GLU A 145 4.26 2.58 14.72
N PRO A 146 3.51 2.71 13.61
CA PRO A 146 4.12 2.76 12.30
C PRO A 146 4.85 4.11 12.11
N PRO A 147 5.96 4.14 11.35
CA PRO A 147 6.55 5.40 10.90
C PRO A 147 5.51 6.34 10.27
N ARG A 148 5.68 7.66 10.43
CA ARG A 148 4.72 8.69 9.97
C ARG A 148 4.38 8.61 8.48
N GLU A 149 5.34 8.18 7.67
CA GLU A 149 5.23 8.03 6.22
C GLU A 149 4.79 6.62 5.80
N SER A 150 4.22 5.83 6.72
CA SER A 150 3.77 4.47 6.45
C SER A 150 2.34 4.22 6.90
N CYS A 151 1.69 3.29 6.21
CA CYS A 151 0.36 2.80 6.52
C CYS A 151 0.34 1.28 6.40
N LEU A 152 -0.22 0.61 7.40
CA LEU A 152 -0.30 -0.83 7.49
C LEU A 152 -1.75 -1.28 7.36
N PHE A 153 -2.00 -2.27 6.49
CA PHE A 153 -3.27 -2.95 6.38
C PHE A 153 -3.17 -4.31 7.06
N MET A 154 -3.96 -4.52 8.11
CA MET A 154 -3.89 -5.71 8.94
C MET A 154 -5.24 -6.41 9.01
N LYS A 155 -5.25 -7.72 9.29
CA LYS A 155 -6.50 -8.42 9.63
C LYS A 155 -7.02 -7.87 10.95
N ASN A 156 -8.33 -7.59 11.03
CA ASN A 156 -8.96 -7.12 12.27
C ASN A 156 -9.22 -8.27 13.26
N GLY A 157 -8.14 -8.93 13.72
CA GLY A 157 -8.23 -10.05 14.65
C GLY A 157 -9.22 -11.13 14.21
N ARG A 158 -10.27 -11.34 15.01
CA ARG A 158 -11.35 -12.32 14.76
C ARG A 158 -12.52 -11.76 13.95
N GLU A 159 -12.56 -10.44 13.74
CA GLU A 159 -13.64 -9.80 13.00
C GLU A 159 -13.35 -9.82 11.49
N LYS A 160 -14.42 -9.89 10.70
CA LYS A 160 -14.31 -9.75 9.24
C LYS A 160 -14.03 -8.28 8.92
N GLY A 161 -12.76 -7.94 8.69
CA GLY A 161 -12.38 -6.58 8.30
C GLY A 161 -10.87 -6.39 8.10
N ILE A 162 -10.52 -5.24 7.54
CA ILE A 162 -9.13 -4.78 7.43
C ILE A 162 -8.97 -3.58 8.36
N ALA A 163 -8.07 -3.69 9.34
CA ALA A 163 -7.65 -2.56 10.15
C ALA A 163 -6.61 -1.74 9.36
N VAL A 164 -6.83 -0.43 9.29
CA VAL A 164 -5.90 0.54 8.68
C VAL A 164 -5.16 1.27 9.80
N VAL A 165 -3.85 1.07 9.88
CA VAL A 165 -3.00 1.66 10.92
C VAL A 165 -2.06 2.69 10.29
N LEU A 166 -2.23 3.96 10.65
CA LEU A 166 -1.40 5.07 10.16
C LEU A 166 -1.34 6.22 11.18
N GLY A 167 -0.27 7.02 11.13
CA GLY A 167 -0.11 8.21 11.97
C GLY A 167 -0.16 9.50 11.14
N LEU A 168 -0.86 10.53 11.66
CA LEU A 168 -0.92 11.89 11.09
C LEU A 168 -0.85 12.93 12.22
N PRO A 169 -0.44 14.18 11.93
CA PRO A 169 -0.64 15.28 12.86
C PRO A 169 -2.11 15.36 13.31
N LEU A 170 -2.37 15.64 14.59
CA LEU A 170 -3.72 15.61 15.17
C LEU A 170 -4.79 16.36 14.33
N PRO A 171 -4.55 17.58 13.82
CA PRO A 171 -5.54 18.26 12.98
C PRO A 171 -5.85 17.53 11.67
N ALA A 172 -4.84 16.89 11.07
CA ALA A 172 -5.00 16.08 9.88
C ALA A 172 -5.71 14.77 10.21
N MET A 173 -5.43 14.14 11.36
CA MET A 173 -6.13 12.92 11.79
C MET A 173 -7.63 13.16 11.97
N ASN A 174 -8.03 14.26 12.60
CA ASN A 174 -9.45 14.63 12.75
C ASN A 174 -10.14 14.85 11.40
N THR A 175 -9.40 15.34 10.40
CA THR A 175 -9.92 15.52 9.04
C THR A 175 -10.03 14.18 8.32
N PHE A 176 -9.01 13.32 8.48
CA PHE A 176 -8.96 11.98 7.92
C PHE A 176 -10.15 11.14 8.42
N GLU A 177 -10.40 11.12 9.73
CA GLU A 177 -11.52 10.38 10.33
C GLU A 177 -12.88 10.78 9.73
N LYS A 178 -13.14 12.09 9.60
CA LYS A 178 -14.37 12.61 8.97
C LYS A 178 -14.51 12.13 7.52
N LEU A 179 -13.44 12.28 6.73
CA LEU A 179 -13.44 11.86 5.32
C LEU A 179 -13.59 10.35 5.15
N VAL A 180 -13.13 9.54 6.11
CA VAL A 180 -13.33 8.08 6.09
C VAL A 180 -14.79 7.72 6.37
N CYS A 181 -15.45 8.42 7.28
CA CYS A 181 -16.87 8.21 7.59
C CYS A 181 -17.79 8.72 6.47
N ASP A 182 -17.41 9.81 5.80
CA ASP A 182 -18.18 10.43 4.74
C ASP A 182 -17.82 9.84 3.36
N LEU A 183 -18.22 8.60 3.10
CA LEU A 183 -17.97 7.89 1.84
C LEU A 183 -18.52 8.59 0.59
N ASN A 184 -19.37 9.60 0.75
CA ASN A 184 -19.90 10.43 -0.34
C ASN A 184 -18.89 11.47 -0.88
N VAL A 185 -17.70 11.57 -0.29
CA VAL A 185 -16.66 12.54 -0.65
C VAL A 185 -15.57 11.93 -1.54
N VAL A 186 -15.64 10.61 -1.84
CA VAL A 186 -14.58 9.86 -2.52
C VAL A 186 -14.96 9.35 -3.91
#